data_AF-A0A7W8Z8V2-F1
#
_entry.id   AF-A0A7W8Z8V2-F1
#
_cell.length_a   1.000
_cell.length_b   1.000
_cell.length_c   1.000
_cell.angle_alpha   90.00
_cell.angle_beta   90.00
_cell.angle_gamma   90.00
#
_symmetry.space_group_name_H-M   'P 1'
#
loop_
_entity.id
_entity.type
_entity.pdbx_description
1 polymer ?
#
loop_
_entity_poly.entity_id
_entity_poly.type
_entity_poly.pdbx_seq_one_letter_code
_entity_poly.pdbx_strand_id
1 'polypeptide(L)'
;MIGPVVGAVVHPAPLPALGAVLPPALGTALGPVIGAVGRLLPGRASGRAVHQAASLLLTYPGADWQDRLALVRRALAPLRGAPAATLRGFCAGMATADPLELAADYVATFDRSARRTLHMTYYTDGDTRRRGGSLAEIKALYRAHGWRPDDAELPDFLPLMLEFAARCPRPGAELLRRHRPGLDVLQTALRRHRSPYADVVAAVAETLPPARPGPAGPAAPPAERVGLDPFPAAPAGSPREVRR
;
A
#
# COMPACT_ATOMS: atom_id res chain seq x y z
N MET A 1 -6.89 -43.66 -55.10
CA MET A 1 -6.93 -43.56 -53.63
C MET A 1 -6.23 -42.27 -53.22
N ILE A 2 -6.99 -41.19 -53.03
CA ILE A 2 -6.50 -39.90 -52.51
C ILE A 2 -7.67 -39.36 -51.67
N GLY A 3 -7.55 -39.40 -50.34
CA GLY A 3 -8.55 -38.86 -49.42
C GLY A 3 -8.20 -37.41 -49.04
N PRO A 4 -9.19 -36.53 -48.80
CA PRO A 4 -8.92 -35.13 -48.45
C PRO A 4 -8.58 -34.97 -46.97
N VAL A 5 -7.62 -34.08 -46.72
CA VAL A 5 -7.10 -33.65 -45.42
C VAL A 5 -8.15 -32.77 -44.73
N VAL A 6 -8.59 -33.18 -43.53
CA VAL A 6 -9.45 -32.39 -42.65
C VAL A 6 -8.58 -31.35 -41.92
N GLY A 7 -8.89 -30.07 -42.14
CA GLY A 7 -8.25 -28.95 -41.44
C GLY A 7 -8.64 -28.92 -39.97
N ALA A 8 -7.64 -29.00 -39.08
CA ALA A 8 -7.83 -28.82 -37.65
C ALA A 8 -8.02 -27.33 -37.33
N VAL A 9 -9.24 -26.98 -36.93
CA VAL A 9 -9.57 -25.70 -36.31
C VAL A 9 -8.90 -25.65 -34.93
N VAL A 10 -7.91 -24.78 -34.77
CA VAL A 10 -7.27 -24.50 -33.48
C VAL A 10 -8.21 -23.60 -32.68
N HIS A 11 -8.88 -24.15 -31.68
CA HIS A 11 -9.57 -23.40 -30.64
C HIS A 11 -8.54 -22.76 -29.69
N PRO A 12 -8.68 -21.48 -29.29
CA PRO A 12 -7.84 -20.92 -28.25
C PRO A 12 -8.20 -21.54 -26.89
N ALA A 13 -7.17 -21.96 -26.15
CA ALA A 13 -7.28 -22.48 -24.80
C ALA A 13 -7.88 -21.43 -23.84
N PRO A 14 -8.76 -21.82 -22.89
CA PRO A 14 -9.29 -20.90 -21.89
C PRO A 14 -8.19 -20.52 -20.89
N LEU A 15 -8.08 -19.22 -20.61
CA LEU A 15 -7.25 -18.67 -19.53
C LEU A 15 -7.74 -19.23 -18.17
N PRO A 16 -6.85 -19.61 -17.24
CA PRO A 16 -7.28 -20.02 -15.92
C PRO A 16 -7.84 -18.82 -15.16
N ALA A 17 -9.05 -19.00 -14.63
CA ALA A 17 -9.70 -18.07 -13.73
C ALA A 17 -8.83 -17.87 -12.48
N LEU A 18 -8.28 -16.67 -12.31
CA LEU A 18 -7.74 -16.21 -11.03
C LEU A 18 -8.92 -16.06 -10.07
N GLY A 19 -9.18 -17.12 -9.32
CA GLY A 19 -10.06 -17.10 -8.17
C GLY A 19 -9.55 -16.04 -7.19
N ALA A 20 -10.34 -15.00 -6.99
CA ALA A 20 -10.14 -14.04 -5.92
C ALA A 20 -10.26 -14.79 -4.59
N VAL A 21 -9.12 -15.20 -4.03
CA VAL A 21 -9.04 -15.59 -2.62
C VAL A 21 -9.18 -14.30 -1.83
N LEU A 22 -10.42 -14.01 -1.43
CA LEU A 22 -10.74 -13.01 -0.42
C LEU A 22 -9.95 -13.37 0.86
N PRO A 23 -9.07 -12.50 1.38
CA PRO A 23 -8.40 -12.79 2.64
C PRO A 23 -9.44 -12.85 3.77
N PRO A 24 -9.33 -13.81 4.71
CA PRO A 24 -10.23 -13.90 5.85
C PRO A 24 -10.08 -12.66 6.74
N ALA A 25 -11.24 -12.13 7.14
CA ALA A 25 -11.49 -11.08 8.13
C ALA A 25 -10.31 -10.64 9.01
N LEU A 26 -9.84 -9.41 8.79
CA LEU A 26 -9.15 -8.57 9.80
C LEU A 26 -10.14 -8.17 10.91
N GLY A 27 -10.68 -9.18 11.60
CA GLY A 27 -11.81 -9.07 12.51
C GLY A 27 -11.54 -9.56 13.92
N THR A 28 -10.28 -9.70 14.37
CA THR A 28 -10.00 -10.09 15.76
C THR A 28 -8.60 -9.72 16.27
N ALA A 29 -8.23 -8.44 16.24
CA ALA A 29 -7.16 -7.93 17.10
C ALA A 29 -7.20 -6.39 17.28
N LEU A 30 -8.37 -5.84 17.60
CA LEU A 30 -8.42 -4.53 18.28
C LEU A 30 -8.02 -4.71 19.76
N GLY A 31 -6.75 -5.10 19.99
CA GLY A 31 -6.06 -5.04 21.27
C GLY A 31 -5.48 -3.63 21.52
N PRO A 32 -5.18 -3.26 22.77
CA PRO A 32 -5.38 -1.89 23.28
C PRO A 32 -4.32 -0.89 22.80
N VAL A 33 -4.61 -0.12 21.75
CA VAL A 33 -3.78 1.04 21.32
C VAL A 33 -4.28 2.37 21.92
N ILE A 34 -5.22 2.33 22.88
CA ILE A 34 -5.71 3.54 23.57
C ILE A 34 -5.29 3.50 25.04
N GLY A 35 -4.01 3.75 25.27
CA GLY A 35 -3.44 3.82 26.62
C GLY A 35 -2.28 4.81 26.68
N ALA A 36 -2.51 6.07 26.28
CA ALA A 36 -1.76 7.28 26.69
C ALA A 36 -1.98 8.45 25.72
N VAL A 37 -3.23 8.85 25.47
CA VAL A 37 -3.50 10.22 24.97
C VAL A 37 -3.62 11.14 26.20
N GLY A 38 -2.53 11.20 26.96
CA GLY A 38 -2.41 12.04 28.16
C GLY A 38 -1.67 13.32 27.84
N ARG A 39 -2.43 14.43 27.76
CA ARG A 39 -1.98 15.84 27.76
C ARG A 39 -1.16 16.30 26.56
N LEU A 40 -1.85 16.71 25.49
CA LEU A 40 -1.30 17.61 24.46
C LEU A 40 -1.68 19.05 24.78
N LEU A 41 -0.66 19.88 25.01
CA LEU A 41 -0.76 21.33 25.06
C LEU A 41 -1.34 21.86 23.73
N PRO A 42 -2.07 23.00 23.73
CA PRO A 42 -2.58 23.61 22.51
C PRO A 42 -1.41 24.10 21.65
N GLY A 43 -1.16 23.42 20.55
CA GLY A 43 -0.11 23.77 19.58
C GLY A 43 -0.29 22.97 18.30
N ARG A 44 0.02 23.61 17.16
CA ARG A 44 0.06 23.09 15.77
C ARG A 44 -0.08 21.57 15.69
N ALA A 45 -1.16 21.07 15.06
CA ALA A 45 -1.50 19.64 14.94
C ALA A 45 -0.28 18.73 15.12
N SER A 46 -0.17 18.09 16.29
CA SER A 46 0.94 17.21 16.60
C SER A 46 0.95 16.11 15.54
N GLY A 47 1.97 16.07 14.66
CA GLY A 47 2.01 15.18 13.49
C GLY A 47 1.70 13.72 13.84
N ARG A 48 2.05 13.31 15.07
CA ARG A 48 1.66 12.05 15.70
C ARG A 48 0.16 11.73 15.59
N ALA A 49 -0.72 12.66 15.93
CA ALA A 49 -2.16 12.42 15.91
C ALA A 49 -2.70 12.32 14.47
N VAL A 50 -2.14 13.10 13.55
CA VAL A 50 -2.48 13.01 12.11
C VAL A 50 -2.02 11.67 11.54
N HIS A 51 -0.81 11.21 11.87
CA HIS A 51 -0.30 9.91 11.43
C HIS A 51 -1.14 8.76 11.99
N GLN A 52 -1.49 8.78 13.28
CA GLN A 52 -2.34 7.73 13.85
C GLN A 52 -3.74 7.73 13.24
N ALA A 53 -4.34 8.90 13.03
CA ALA A 53 -5.64 9.00 12.38
C ALA A 53 -5.59 8.48 10.94
N ALA A 54 -4.61 8.90 10.16
CA ALA A 54 -4.43 8.45 8.78
C ALA A 54 -4.16 6.94 8.70
N SER A 55 -3.39 6.37 9.63
CA SER A 55 -3.18 4.92 9.75
C SER A 55 -4.52 4.19 9.86
N LEU A 56 -5.38 4.59 10.81
CA LEU A 56 -6.70 3.99 11.02
C LEU A 56 -7.63 4.15 9.81
N LEU A 57 -7.60 5.31 9.16
CA LEU A 57 -8.46 5.62 8.02
C LEU A 57 -8.02 4.94 6.72
N LEU A 58 -6.75 4.54 6.59
CA LEU A 58 -6.22 3.85 5.41
C LEU A 58 -6.27 2.33 5.53
N THR A 59 -6.62 1.78 6.69
CA THR A 59 -6.87 0.34 6.86
C THR A 59 -8.26 -0.02 6.32
N TYR A 60 -8.41 -1.25 5.83
CA TYR A 60 -9.68 -1.80 5.35
C TYR A 60 -10.87 -1.46 6.28
N PRO A 61 -12.00 -0.96 5.73
CA PRO A 61 -13.18 -0.60 6.51
C PRO A 61 -13.96 -1.86 6.91
N GLY A 62 -13.68 -2.38 8.10
CA GLY A 62 -14.40 -3.50 8.70
C GLY A 62 -15.72 -3.09 9.37
N ALA A 63 -16.32 -4.03 10.10
CA ALA A 63 -17.56 -3.79 10.86
C ALA A 63 -17.43 -2.65 11.89
N ASP A 64 -16.22 -2.37 12.38
CA ASP A 64 -15.91 -1.31 13.34
C ASP A 64 -15.72 0.07 12.69
N TRP A 65 -15.94 0.22 11.37
CA TRP A 65 -15.58 1.44 10.64
C TRP A 65 -16.24 2.69 11.21
N GLN A 66 -17.52 2.62 11.57
CA GLN A 66 -18.24 3.78 12.12
C GLN A 66 -17.69 4.21 13.50
N ASP A 67 -17.36 3.24 14.36
CA ASP A 67 -16.71 3.51 15.65
C ASP A 67 -15.32 4.10 15.46
N ARG A 68 -14.58 3.61 14.45
CA ARG A 68 -13.27 4.14 14.07
C ARG A 68 -13.35 5.58 13.59
N LEU A 69 -14.32 5.92 12.73
CA LEU A 69 -14.56 7.30 12.29
C LEU A 69 -14.89 8.21 13.48
N ALA A 70 -15.76 7.76 14.40
CA ALA A 70 -16.12 8.51 15.60
C ALA A 70 -14.90 8.75 16.52
N LEU A 71 -14.08 7.71 16.72
CA LEU A 71 -12.83 7.79 17.50
C LEU A 71 -11.86 8.81 16.89
N VAL A 72 -11.62 8.72 15.58
CA VAL A 72 -10.71 9.64 14.87
C VAL A 72 -11.23 11.07 14.95
N ARG A 73 -12.53 11.30 14.70
CA ARG A 73 -13.14 12.63 14.84
C ARG A 73 -12.95 13.22 16.23
N ARG A 74 -13.19 12.43 17.29
CA ARG A 74 -13.00 12.85 18.68
C ARG A 74 -11.53 13.20 18.97
N ALA A 75 -10.60 12.36 18.54
CA ALA A 75 -9.17 12.59 18.73
C ALA A 75 -8.66 13.85 18.01
N LEU A 76 -9.22 14.14 16.82
CA LEU A 76 -8.84 15.31 16.02
C LEU A 76 -9.59 16.58 16.40
N ALA A 77 -10.71 16.53 17.12
CA ALA A 77 -11.53 17.70 17.50
C ALA A 77 -10.76 18.85 18.19
N PRO A 78 -9.85 18.60 19.16
CA PRO A 78 -9.10 19.69 19.80
C PRO A 78 -7.99 20.27 18.91
N LEU A 79 -7.62 19.58 17.83
CA LEU A 79 -6.47 19.97 17.00
C LEU A 79 -6.82 21.05 15.97
N ARG A 80 -5.87 21.93 15.70
CA ARG A 80 -5.93 23.01 14.71
C ARG A 80 -4.89 22.79 13.62
N GLY A 81 -5.16 23.29 12.42
CA GLY A 81 -4.29 23.14 11.25
C GLY A 81 -4.98 22.37 10.11
N ALA A 82 -4.52 22.60 8.89
CA ALA A 82 -5.09 22.03 7.67
C ALA A 82 -5.14 20.49 7.68
N PRO A 83 -4.08 19.75 8.07
CA PRO A 83 -4.12 18.28 8.04
C PRO A 83 -5.23 17.68 8.91
N ALA A 84 -5.39 18.19 10.13
CA ALA A 84 -6.44 17.72 11.03
C ALA A 84 -7.85 18.10 10.53
N ALA A 85 -7.99 19.25 9.87
CA ALA A 85 -9.26 19.65 9.26
C ALA A 85 -9.63 18.74 8.07
N THR A 86 -8.66 18.45 7.20
CA THR A 86 -8.81 17.54 6.05
C THR A 86 -9.27 16.15 6.51
N LEU A 87 -8.61 15.56 7.52
CA LEU A 87 -9.02 14.25 8.04
C LEU A 87 -10.41 14.27 8.69
N ARG A 88 -10.80 15.35 9.37
CA ARG A 88 -12.17 15.49 9.88
C ARG A 88 -13.19 15.57 8.74
N GLY A 89 -12.86 16.26 7.64
CA GLY A 89 -13.68 16.32 6.44
C GLY A 89 -13.90 14.95 5.82
N PHE A 90 -12.81 14.16 5.65
CA PHE A 90 -12.89 12.77 5.22
C PHE A 90 -13.83 11.96 6.13
N CYS A 91 -13.65 12.03 7.45
CA CYS A 91 -14.50 11.29 8.39
C CYS A 91 -15.97 11.72 8.32
N ALA A 92 -16.26 12.99 8.04
CA ALA A 92 -17.63 13.47 7.87
C ALA A 92 -18.27 12.93 6.58
N GLY A 93 -17.51 12.91 5.47
CA GLY A 93 -17.99 12.38 4.19
C GLY A 93 -18.23 10.86 4.21
N MET A 94 -17.48 10.11 5.01
CA MET A 94 -17.60 8.65 5.10
C MET A 94 -18.60 8.19 6.17
N ALA A 95 -19.16 9.09 6.99
CA ALA A 95 -20.00 8.74 8.13
C ALA A 95 -21.36 8.14 7.74
N THR A 96 -21.85 8.42 6.54
CA THR A 96 -23.17 7.97 6.06
C THR A 96 -23.08 6.92 4.96
N ALA A 97 -21.87 6.46 4.64
CA ALA A 97 -21.67 5.48 3.58
C ALA A 97 -22.01 4.06 4.06
N ASP A 98 -22.56 3.25 3.16
CA ASP A 98 -22.89 1.86 3.44
C ASP A 98 -21.60 1.03 3.65
N PRO A 99 -21.50 0.19 4.70
CA PRO A 99 -20.28 -0.57 4.98
C PRO A 99 -19.84 -1.51 3.85
N LEU A 100 -20.78 -2.12 3.13
CA LEU A 100 -20.47 -3.03 2.03
C LEU A 100 -19.96 -2.25 0.81
N GLU A 101 -20.58 -1.11 0.50
CA GLU A 101 -20.10 -0.20 -0.54
C GLU A 101 -18.70 0.33 -0.22
N LEU A 102 -18.45 0.73 1.02
CA LEU A 102 -17.14 1.17 1.51
C LEU A 102 -16.05 0.12 1.32
N ALA A 103 -16.35 -1.12 1.69
CA ALA A 103 -15.43 -2.24 1.51
C ALA A 103 -15.14 -2.51 0.02
N ALA A 104 -16.17 -2.50 -0.82
CA ALA A 104 -16.03 -2.68 -2.26
C ALA A 104 -15.19 -1.57 -2.90
N ASP A 105 -15.45 -0.32 -2.53
CA ASP A 105 -14.73 0.87 -3.00
C ASP A 105 -13.27 0.86 -2.54
N TYR A 106 -13.00 0.41 -1.31
CA TYR A 106 -11.64 0.24 -0.80
C TYR A 106 -10.84 -0.73 -1.68
N VAL A 107 -11.38 -1.93 -1.92
CA VAL A 107 -10.74 -2.95 -2.77
C VAL A 107 -10.57 -2.44 -4.21
N ALA A 108 -11.59 -1.79 -4.76
CA ALA A 108 -11.52 -1.19 -6.10
C ALA A 108 -10.43 -0.10 -6.20
N THR A 109 -10.24 0.65 -5.11
CA THR A 109 -9.24 1.72 -5.03
C THR A 109 -7.83 1.15 -4.96
N PHE A 110 -7.55 0.28 -3.99
CA PHE A 110 -6.19 -0.09 -3.58
C PHE A 110 -5.67 -1.38 -4.22
N ASP A 111 -6.51 -2.39 -4.43
CA ASP A 111 -6.05 -3.74 -4.81
C ASP A 111 -6.00 -3.94 -6.33
N ARG A 112 -6.83 -3.20 -7.08
CA ARG A 112 -6.96 -3.37 -8.53
C ARG A 112 -5.90 -2.62 -9.35
N SER A 113 -4.96 -1.92 -8.70
CA SER A 113 -4.00 -1.09 -9.41
C SER A 113 -2.69 -0.89 -8.64
N ALA A 114 -1.61 -1.33 -9.27
CA ALA A 114 -0.24 -1.11 -8.79
C ALA A 114 0.12 0.38 -8.57
N ARG A 115 -0.57 1.32 -9.24
CA ARG A 115 -0.37 2.77 -9.05
C ARG A 115 -1.02 3.35 -7.78
N ARG A 116 -1.90 2.58 -7.13
CA ARG A 116 -2.66 3.01 -5.95
C ARG A 116 -2.41 2.10 -4.76
N THR A 117 -1.47 1.16 -4.83
CA THR A 117 -1.16 0.27 -3.70
C THR A 117 -0.69 1.05 -2.47
N LEU A 118 -0.98 0.52 -1.28
CA LEU A 118 -0.50 1.08 -0.02
C LEU A 118 0.89 0.54 0.39
N HIS A 119 1.51 -0.32 -0.42
CA HIS A 119 2.86 -0.84 -0.17
C HIS A 119 3.94 0.09 -0.71
N MET A 120 4.61 0.81 0.19
CA MET A 120 5.49 1.92 -0.18
C MET A 120 6.78 1.50 -0.88
N THR A 121 7.29 0.29 -0.62
CA THR A 121 8.48 -0.21 -1.33
C THR A 121 8.18 -0.63 -2.76
N TYR A 122 6.90 -0.89 -3.10
CA TYR A 122 6.52 -1.21 -4.46
C TYR A 122 6.86 -0.05 -5.41
N TYR A 123 6.61 1.20 -5.00
CA TYR A 123 6.90 2.40 -5.81
C TYR A 123 8.40 2.60 -6.10
N THR A 124 9.28 2.10 -5.22
CA THR A 124 10.74 2.27 -5.37
C THR A 124 11.39 1.06 -6.03
N ASP A 125 11.01 -0.15 -5.62
CA ASP A 125 11.71 -1.38 -5.96
C ASP A 125 10.90 -2.31 -6.88
N GLY A 126 9.62 -2.02 -7.13
CA GLY A 126 8.72 -2.91 -7.87
C GLY A 126 8.64 -4.30 -7.23
N ASP A 127 8.38 -5.32 -8.02
CA ASP A 127 8.39 -6.72 -7.55
C ASP A 127 9.75 -7.40 -7.70
N THR A 128 10.84 -6.63 -7.59
CA THR A 128 12.19 -7.15 -7.80
C THR A 128 12.75 -7.79 -6.53
N ARG A 129 13.81 -8.60 -6.67
CA ARG A 129 14.56 -9.15 -5.52
C ARG A 129 15.04 -8.08 -4.53
N ARG A 130 15.21 -6.84 -4.97
CA ARG A 130 15.62 -5.72 -4.10
C ARG A 130 14.57 -5.38 -3.05
N ARG A 131 13.28 -5.58 -3.36
CA ARG A 131 12.17 -5.29 -2.44
C ARG A 131 12.29 -6.07 -1.13
N GLY A 132 12.77 -7.32 -1.17
CA GLY A 132 13.01 -8.13 0.03
C GLY A 132 13.98 -7.48 1.01
N GLY A 133 15.04 -6.83 0.51
CA GLY A 133 15.99 -6.07 1.33
C GLY A 133 15.33 -4.85 1.98
N SER A 134 14.61 -4.04 1.20
CA SER A 134 13.87 -2.87 1.70
C SER A 134 12.87 -3.23 2.80
N LEU A 135 12.14 -4.35 2.64
CA LEU A 135 11.20 -4.86 3.64
C LEU A 135 11.93 -5.26 4.93
N ALA A 136 13.08 -5.95 4.83
CA ALA A 136 13.87 -6.33 5.98
C ALA A 136 14.42 -5.11 6.74
N GLU A 137 14.85 -4.07 6.04
CA GLU A 137 15.33 -2.81 6.63
C GLU A 137 14.22 -2.10 7.42
N ILE A 138 13.01 -2.00 6.86
CA ILE A 138 11.87 -1.39 7.56
C ILE A 138 11.50 -2.22 8.81
N LYS A 139 11.46 -3.55 8.68
CA LYS A 139 11.18 -4.44 9.83
C LYS A 139 12.25 -4.31 10.92
N ALA A 140 13.53 -4.17 10.54
CA ALA A 140 14.62 -3.94 11.48
C ALA A 140 14.48 -2.58 12.18
N LEU A 141 14.10 -1.53 11.45
CA LEU A 141 13.84 -0.20 12.01
C LEU A 141 12.73 -0.24 13.07
N TYR A 142 11.60 -0.91 12.81
CA TYR A 142 10.53 -1.07 13.81
C TYR A 142 11.04 -1.76 15.08
N ARG A 143 11.77 -2.86 14.91
CA ARG A 143 12.33 -3.64 16.03
C ARG A 143 13.35 -2.84 16.85
N ALA A 144 14.19 -2.05 16.19
CA ALA A 144 15.17 -1.18 16.85
C ALA A 144 14.51 -0.12 17.77
N HIS A 145 13.26 0.23 17.48
CA HIS A 145 12.45 1.15 18.28
C HIS A 145 11.42 0.42 19.17
N GLY A 146 11.58 -0.89 19.39
CA GLY A 146 10.76 -1.66 20.31
C GLY A 146 9.35 -1.98 19.81
N TRP A 147 9.07 -1.79 18.52
CA TRP A 147 7.77 -2.10 17.93
C TRP A 147 7.85 -3.34 17.03
N ARG A 148 6.88 -4.24 17.18
CA ARG A 148 6.74 -5.45 16.37
C ARG A 148 5.25 -5.55 15.96
N PRO A 149 4.88 -5.06 14.76
CA PRO A 149 3.54 -5.28 14.25
C PRO A 149 3.31 -6.79 14.00
N ASP A 150 2.04 -7.17 13.89
CA ASP A 150 1.65 -8.51 13.45
C ASP A 150 2.25 -8.83 12.07
N ASP A 151 2.55 -10.09 11.81
CA ASP A 151 3.15 -10.55 10.56
C ASP A 151 2.12 -10.74 9.41
N ALA A 152 0.83 -10.50 9.66
CA ALA A 152 -0.24 -10.53 8.66
C ALA A 152 -0.05 -9.50 7.54
N GLU A 153 0.62 -8.38 7.82
CA GLU A 153 0.86 -7.31 6.86
C GLU A 153 2.36 -7.08 6.64
N LEU A 154 2.74 -6.72 5.41
CA LEU A 154 4.13 -6.37 5.10
C LEU A 154 4.53 -5.07 5.83
N PRO A 155 5.80 -4.94 6.26
CA PRO A 155 6.25 -3.79 7.05
C PRO A 155 6.16 -2.46 6.30
N ASP A 156 6.09 -2.48 4.97
CA ASP A 156 5.96 -1.29 4.13
C ASP A 156 4.51 -0.88 3.83
N PHE A 157 3.54 -1.57 4.43
CA PHE A 157 2.14 -1.17 4.37
C PHE A 157 2.00 0.21 5.02
N LEU A 158 1.51 1.20 4.27
CA LEU A 158 1.51 2.60 4.69
C LEU A 158 0.81 2.83 6.05
N PRO A 159 -0.33 2.19 6.37
CA PRO A 159 -0.90 2.26 7.72
C PRO A 159 0.06 1.86 8.85
N LEU A 160 0.90 0.83 8.65
CA LEU A 160 1.92 0.45 9.63
C LEU A 160 3.03 1.49 9.74
N MET A 161 3.48 2.04 8.61
CA MET A 161 4.49 3.11 8.63
C MET A 161 3.99 4.38 9.33
N LEU A 162 2.70 4.70 9.17
CA LEU A 162 2.04 5.82 9.85
C LEU A 162 1.85 5.54 11.35
N GLU A 163 1.48 4.32 11.71
CA GLU A 163 1.40 3.89 13.10
C GLU A 163 2.77 3.96 13.79
N PHE A 164 3.82 3.55 13.09
CA PHE A 164 5.21 3.72 13.53
C PHE A 164 5.55 5.21 13.70
N ALA A 165 5.19 6.08 12.76
CA ALA A 165 5.42 7.52 12.88
C ALA A 165 4.65 8.15 14.04
N ALA A 166 3.48 7.65 14.37
CA ALA A 166 2.77 8.06 15.57
C ALA A 166 3.46 7.58 16.87
N ARG A 167 4.04 6.37 16.88
CA ARG A 167 4.78 5.82 18.03
C ARG A 167 6.13 6.49 18.22
N CYS A 168 6.86 6.70 17.13
CA CYS A 168 8.24 7.18 17.11
C CYS A 168 8.37 8.35 16.12
N PRO A 169 7.94 9.58 16.49
CA PRO A 169 7.77 10.70 15.55
C PRO A 169 9.00 11.08 14.72
N ARG A 170 10.19 11.09 15.35
CA ARG A 170 11.44 11.43 14.65
C ARG A 170 11.83 10.37 13.61
N PRO A 171 12.09 9.10 13.97
CA PRO A 171 12.48 8.08 13.00
C PRO A 171 11.35 7.76 12.00
N GLY A 172 10.09 7.83 12.42
CA GLY A 172 8.96 7.60 11.51
C GLY A 172 8.77 8.73 10.50
N ALA A 173 8.97 10.00 10.88
CA ALA A 173 8.97 11.09 9.90
C ALA A 173 10.11 10.94 8.87
N GLU A 174 11.28 10.48 9.30
CA GLU A 174 12.41 10.20 8.39
C GLU A 174 12.10 9.03 7.45
N LEU A 175 11.48 7.97 7.96
CA LEU A 175 11.00 6.85 7.14
C LEU A 175 9.98 7.33 6.09
N LEU A 176 8.94 8.07 6.50
CA LEU A 176 7.93 8.62 5.58
C LEU A 176 8.56 9.58 4.56
N ARG A 177 9.59 10.35 4.96
CA ARG A 177 10.33 11.24 4.06
C ARG A 177 11.09 10.46 2.98
N ARG A 178 11.71 9.31 3.31
CA ARG A 178 12.34 8.43 2.31
C ARG A 178 11.35 7.90 1.27
N HIS A 179 10.12 7.65 1.68
CA HIS A 179 9.05 7.17 0.79
C HIS A 179 8.15 8.29 0.23
N ARG A 180 8.55 9.57 0.38
CA ARG A 180 7.77 10.71 -0.11
C ARG A 180 7.45 10.64 -1.61
N PRO A 181 8.36 10.24 -2.51
CA PRO A 181 8.02 10.09 -3.93
C PRO A 181 6.87 9.09 -4.17
N GLY A 182 6.84 7.98 -3.42
CA GLY A 182 5.76 7.00 -3.49
C GLY A 182 4.43 7.57 -2.99
N LEU A 183 4.45 8.36 -1.91
CA LEU A 183 3.27 9.07 -1.40
C LEU A 183 2.71 10.06 -2.44
N ASP A 184 3.58 10.81 -3.12
CA ASP A 184 3.16 11.80 -4.13
C ASP A 184 2.55 11.11 -5.38
N VAL A 185 3.13 9.98 -5.80
CA VAL A 185 2.57 9.14 -6.88
C VAL A 185 1.21 8.57 -6.47
N LEU A 186 1.10 7.99 -5.27
CA LEU A 186 -0.14 7.46 -4.72
C LEU A 186 -1.22 8.56 -4.65
N GLN A 187 -0.89 9.72 -4.09
CA GLN A 187 -1.82 10.85 -3.97
C GLN A 187 -2.33 11.28 -5.36
N THR A 188 -1.43 11.44 -6.33
CA THR A 188 -1.79 11.80 -7.70
C THR A 188 -2.72 10.76 -8.34
N ALA A 189 -2.41 9.48 -8.15
CA ALA A 189 -3.23 8.38 -8.67
C ALA A 189 -4.62 8.32 -8.02
N LEU A 190 -4.71 8.55 -6.70
CA LEU A 190 -5.99 8.62 -5.98
C LEU A 190 -6.84 9.82 -6.43
N ARG A 191 -6.22 11.00 -6.63
CA ARG A 191 -6.93 12.18 -7.17
C ARG A 191 -7.48 11.92 -8.58
N ARG A 192 -6.69 11.30 -9.45
CA ARG A 192 -7.15 10.91 -10.80
C ARG A 192 -8.28 9.88 -10.74
N HIS A 193 -8.27 9.00 -9.75
CA HIS A 193 -9.34 8.04 -9.49
C HIS A 193 -10.54 8.65 -8.74
N ARG A 194 -10.49 9.94 -8.37
CA ARG A 194 -11.52 10.63 -7.58
C ARG A 194 -11.82 9.95 -6.24
N SER A 195 -10.82 9.31 -5.66
CA SER A 195 -10.96 8.61 -4.38
C SER A 195 -10.84 9.58 -3.20
N PRO A 196 -11.74 9.53 -2.20
CA PRO A 196 -11.64 10.39 -1.01
C PRO A 196 -10.37 10.12 -0.19
N TYR A 197 -9.76 8.94 -0.34
CA TYR A 197 -8.48 8.62 0.31
C TYR A 197 -7.32 9.50 -0.15
N ALA A 198 -7.45 10.21 -1.29
CA ALA A 198 -6.47 11.21 -1.71
C ALA A 198 -6.24 12.30 -0.65
N ASP A 199 -7.29 12.66 0.10
CA ASP A 199 -7.22 13.70 1.13
C ASP A 199 -6.54 13.20 2.40
N VAL A 200 -6.68 11.90 2.70
CA VAL A 200 -5.95 11.26 3.81
C VAL A 200 -4.44 11.28 3.54
N VAL A 201 -4.04 10.89 2.32
CA VAL A 201 -2.63 10.94 1.90
C VAL A 201 -2.13 12.39 1.83
N ALA A 202 -2.97 13.34 1.40
CA ALA A 202 -2.63 14.76 1.41
C ALA A 202 -2.31 15.28 2.82
N ALA A 203 -3.17 14.97 3.78
CA ALA A 203 -2.99 15.39 5.16
C ALA A 203 -1.66 14.86 5.74
N VAL A 204 -1.29 13.61 5.43
CA VAL A 204 0.03 13.05 5.80
C VAL A 204 1.15 13.84 5.14
N ALA A 205 1.09 14.06 3.83
CA ALA A 205 2.13 14.74 3.06
C ALA A 205 2.39 16.17 3.57
N GLU A 206 1.37 16.88 4.03
CA GLU A 206 1.46 18.21 4.63
C GLU A 206 2.17 18.23 6.00
N THR A 207 2.21 17.10 6.72
CA THR A 207 2.96 17.01 7.99
C THR A 207 4.46 16.83 7.80
N LEU A 208 4.89 16.49 6.59
CA LEU A 208 6.29 16.27 6.26
C LEU A 208 6.89 17.57 5.74
N PRO A 209 8.17 17.87 6.04
CA PRO A 209 8.86 18.97 5.38
C PRO A 209 8.79 18.78 3.86
N PRO A 210 8.73 19.87 3.08
CA PRO A 210 8.67 19.78 1.63
C PRO A 210 9.83 18.90 1.12
N ALA A 211 9.53 18.08 0.11
CA ALA A 211 10.55 17.27 -0.53
C ALA A 211 11.69 18.19 -1.01
N ARG A 212 12.93 17.90 -0.61
CA ARG A 212 14.07 18.53 -1.29
C ARG A 212 14.03 18.07 -2.75
N PRO A 213 14.24 18.98 -3.73
CA PRO A 213 14.33 18.57 -5.13
C PRO A 213 15.51 17.61 -5.27
N GLY A 214 15.20 16.32 -5.35
CA GLY A 214 16.07 15.25 -5.81
C GLY A 214 15.60 14.78 -7.19
N PRO A 215 16.35 13.92 -7.88
CA PRO A 215 15.89 13.36 -9.14
C PRO A 215 14.52 12.71 -8.90
N ALA A 216 13.54 13.09 -9.72
CA ALA A 216 12.21 12.49 -9.66
C ALA A 216 12.38 10.97 -9.75
N GLY A 217 11.96 10.25 -8.70
CA GLY A 217 11.83 8.80 -8.76
C GLY A 217 10.90 8.44 -9.93
N PRO A 218 11.03 7.24 -10.52
CA PRO A 218 10.23 6.88 -11.68
C PRO A 218 8.73 7.02 -11.36
N ALA A 219 7.98 7.66 -12.26
CA ALA A 219 6.54 7.95 -12.12
C ALA A 219 5.65 6.69 -12.07
N ALA A 220 6.25 5.53 -12.28
CA ALA A 220 5.66 4.23 -12.09
C ALA A 220 6.74 3.31 -11.51
N PRO A 221 6.36 2.33 -10.67
CA PRO A 221 7.30 1.31 -10.22
C PRO A 221 7.97 0.65 -11.43
N PRO A 222 9.26 0.32 -11.34
CA PRO A 222 9.96 -0.35 -12.43
C PRO A 222 9.21 -1.65 -12.78
N ALA A 223 8.74 -1.76 -14.02
CA ALA A 223 8.16 -3.00 -14.53
C ALA A 223 9.31 -4.01 -14.70
N GLU A 224 9.19 -5.18 -14.08
CA GLU A 224 10.14 -6.27 -14.30
C GLU A 224 9.92 -6.88 -15.70
N ARG A 225 11.03 -7.09 -16.42
CA ARG A 225 11.08 -7.91 -17.62
C ARG A 225 10.95 -9.37 -17.18
N VAL A 226 9.75 -9.94 -17.29
CA VAL A 226 9.54 -11.37 -17.11
C VAL A 226 10.37 -12.14 -18.16
N GLY A 227 11.07 -13.18 -17.71
CA GLY A 227 12.04 -14.00 -18.42
C GLY A 227 11.86 -14.12 -19.94
N LEU A 228 12.73 -13.42 -20.67
CA LEU A 228 13.04 -13.67 -22.08
C LEU A 228 14.53 -14.04 -22.22
N ASP A 229 15.05 -14.81 -21.27
CA ASP A 229 16.26 -15.57 -21.59
C ASP A 229 15.77 -16.76 -22.43
N PRO A 230 16.09 -16.83 -23.73
CA PRO A 230 15.80 -18.03 -24.50
C PRO A 230 16.52 -19.18 -23.81
N PHE A 231 15.75 -20.21 -23.45
CA PHE A 231 16.28 -21.48 -23.01
C PHE A 231 17.39 -21.90 -24.00
N PRO A 232 18.64 -22.12 -23.57
CA PRO A 232 19.67 -22.57 -24.50
C PRO A 232 19.19 -23.89 -25.09
N ALA A 233 18.96 -23.90 -26.41
CA ALA A 233 18.69 -25.12 -27.14
C ALA A 233 19.83 -26.09 -26.84
N ALA A 234 19.48 -27.29 -26.36
CA ALA A 234 20.46 -28.35 -26.14
C ALA A 234 21.30 -28.54 -27.42
N PRO A 235 22.63 -28.71 -27.32
CA PRO A 235 23.46 -28.89 -28.49
C PRO A 235 22.99 -30.12 -29.27
N ALA A 236 22.67 -29.91 -30.55
CA ALA A 236 22.34 -30.98 -31.48
C ALA A 236 23.49 -32.00 -31.47
N GLY A 237 23.15 -33.26 -31.24
CA GLY A 237 24.10 -34.37 -31.17
C GLY A 237 25.00 -34.43 -32.40
N SER A 238 26.29 -34.68 -32.19
CA SER A 238 27.22 -34.99 -33.27
C SER A 238 26.76 -36.24 -34.03
N PRO A 239 26.73 -36.22 -35.38
CA PRO A 239 26.56 -37.43 -36.14
C PRO A 239 27.76 -38.35 -35.89
N ARG A 240 27.50 -39.54 -35.34
CA ARG A 240 28.45 -40.66 -35.35
C ARG A 240 28.69 -41.03 -36.81
N GLU A 241 29.88 -40.76 -37.32
CA GLU A 241 30.36 -41.37 -38.55
C GLU A 241 30.50 -42.88 -38.32
N VAL A 242 29.61 -43.63 -38.97
CA VAL A 242 29.72 -45.07 -39.19
C VAL A 242 30.17 -45.26 -40.63
N ARG A 243 31.36 -45.84 -40.81
CA ARG A 243 31.89 -46.65 -41.96
C ARG A 243 33.38 -46.33 -42.18
N ARG A 244 34.26 -47.27 -42.49
CA ARG A 244 34.15 -48.70 -42.80
C ARG A 244 35.54 -49.31 -42.67
#